data_AF-A0A8T3WQS9-F1
#
_entry.id   AF-A0A8T3WQS9-F1
#
_cell.length_a   1.000
_cell.length_b   1.000
_cell.length_c   1.000
_cell.angle_alpha   90.00
_cell.angle_beta   90.00
_cell.angle_gamma   90.00
#
_symmetry.space_group_name_H-M   'P 1'
#
loop_
_entity.id
_entity.type
_entity.pdbx_description
1 polymer ?
#
loop_
_entity_poly.entity_id
_entity_poly.type
_entity_poly.pdbx_seq_one_letter_code
_entity_poly.pdbx_strand_id
1 'polypeptide(L)'
;MELELKGINDKKPLLPRKCVDINGKILYSEGDQAWNLIRLKKDVLNEFYQLKEKRLKFSYQMIYYRVYEDLEKAIKGLKKQNKALPVLLWLYQEPSI
;
A
#
# COMPACT_ATOMS: atom_id res chain seq x y z
N MET A 1 10.41 3.63 21.46
CA MET A 1 11.36 3.82 20.33
C MET A 1 10.58 4.51 19.22
N GLU A 2 10.65 5.83 19.18
CA GLU A 2 10.02 6.63 18.12
C GLU A 2 10.80 6.38 16.83
N LEU A 3 10.13 5.78 15.83
CA LEU A 3 10.64 5.77 14.47
C LEU A 3 10.52 7.20 13.94
N GLU A 4 11.61 7.97 14.04
CA GLU A 4 11.74 9.23 13.31
C GLU A 4 11.57 8.94 11.82
N LEU A 5 10.43 9.35 11.26
CA LEU A 5 10.10 9.28 9.84
C LEU A 5 10.94 10.28 9.03
N LYS A 6 12.26 10.10 9.00
CA LYS A 6 13.17 10.90 8.16
C LYS A 6 13.00 10.50 6.69
N GLY A 7 12.35 11.36 5.90
CA GLY A 7 12.32 11.25 4.43
C GLY A 7 10.97 11.43 3.72
N ILE A 8 9.87 11.69 4.43
CA ILE A 8 8.53 11.81 3.83
C ILE A 8 8.06 13.26 3.69
N ASN A 9 8.65 14.20 4.42
CA ASN A 9 8.07 15.54 4.58
C ASN A 9 7.92 16.36 3.29
N ASP A 10 8.66 16.05 2.22
CA ASP A 10 8.56 16.75 0.93
C ASP A 10 7.88 15.95 -0.19
N LYS A 11 7.35 14.75 0.09
CA LYS A 11 6.75 13.90 -0.95
C LYS A 11 5.24 14.13 -1.02
N LYS A 12 4.76 14.52 -2.21
CA LYS A 12 3.31 14.59 -2.47
C LYS A 12 2.74 13.17 -2.54
N PRO A 13 1.78 12.81 -1.67
CA PRO A 13 1.20 11.48 -1.69
C PRO A 13 0.34 11.28 -2.93
N LEU A 14 0.37 10.05 -3.45
CA LEU A 14 -0.52 9.62 -4.53
C LEU A 14 -1.85 9.20 -3.91
N LEU A 15 -2.96 9.74 -4.41
CA LEU A 15 -4.30 9.37 -3.99
C LEU A 15 -4.99 8.51 -5.06
N PRO A 16 -5.67 7.42 -4.68
CA PRO A 16 -6.49 6.67 -5.61
C PRO A 16 -7.72 7.50 -6.01
N ARG A 17 -8.27 7.24 -7.20
CA ARG A 17 -9.48 7.94 -7.68
C ARG A 17 -10.75 7.48 -6.98
N LYS A 18 -10.76 6.22 -6.51
CA LYS A 18 -11.89 5.57 -5.81
C LYS A 18 -11.36 4.56 -4.79
N CYS A 19 -12.19 4.21 -3.80
CA CYS A 19 -11.93 3.04 -2.96
C CYS A 19 -12.08 1.78 -3.82
N VAL A 20 -11.05 0.93 -3.85
CA VAL A 20 -11.07 -0.34 -4.59
C VAL A 20 -10.67 -1.44 -3.63
N ASP A 21 -11.49 -2.48 -3.59
CA ASP A 21 -11.18 -3.73 -2.89
C ASP A 21 -10.57 -4.72 -3.91
N ILE A 22 -9.33 -5.15 -3.67
CA ILE A 22 -8.59 -6.06 -4.54
C ILE A 22 -8.32 -7.33 -3.74
N ASN A 23 -8.88 -8.44 -4.21
CA ASN A 23 -8.68 -9.75 -3.63
C ASN A 23 -7.82 -10.63 -4.55
N GLY A 24 -6.84 -11.32 -3.97
CA GLY A 24 -5.92 -12.20 -4.70
C GLY A 24 -5.12 -13.07 -3.75
N LYS A 25 -4.54 -14.16 -4.28
CA LYS A 25 -3.74 -15.11 -3.50
C LYS A 25 -2.25 -14.79 -3.57
N ILE A 26 -1.57 -14.87 -2.44
CA ILE A 26 -0.10 -14.85 -2.37
C ILE A 26 0.35 -16.31 -2.32
N LEU A 27 0.31 -17.01 -3.45
CA LEU A 27 0.73 -18.41 -3.54
C LEU A 27 2.18 -18.49 -4.06
N TYR A 28 2.97 -19.42 -3.51
CA TYR A 28 4.38 -19.65 -3.86
C TYR A 28 4.52 -20.70 -4.98
N SER A 29 3.73 -20.57 -6.06
CA SER A 29 3.96 -21.30 -7.31
C SER A 29 4.41 -20.28 -8.36
N GLU A 30 5.47 -20.56 -9.12
CA GLU A 30 6.06 -19.58 -10.06
C GLU A 30 5.01 -19.08 -11.09
N GLY A 31 4.05 -19.93 -11.47
CA GLY A 31 2.96 -19.59 -12.38
C GLY A 31 1.88 -18.69 -11.78
N ASP A 32 1.33 -19.04 -10.61
CA ASP A 32 0.25 -18.26 -9.99
C ASP A 32 0.74 -16.93 -9.41
N GLN A 33 2.00 -16.89 -8.96
CA GLN A 33 2.66 -15.67 -8.49
C GLN A 33 2.70 -14.61 -9.59
N ALA A 34 3.06 -14.98 -10.82
CA ALA A 34 3.14 -14.06 -11.94
C ALA A 34 1.76 -13.46 -12.27
N TRP A 35 0.71 -14.29 -12.32
CA TRP A 35 -0.64 -13.82 -12.66
C TRP A 35 -1.25 -12.92 -11.59
N ASN A 36 -1.13 -13.27 -10.31
CA ASN A 36 -1.65 -12.45 -9.22
C ASN A 36 -0.89 -11.11 -9.10
N LEU A 37 0.42 -11.12 -9.32
CA LEU A 37 1.22 -9.90 -9.35
C LEU A 37 0.90 -9.02 -10.56
N ILE A 38 0.69 -9.62 -11.75
CA ILE A 38 0.25 -8.89 -12.95
C ILE A 38 -1.10 -8.22 -12.70
N ARG A 39 -2.06 -8.94 -12.10
CA ARG A 39 -3.38 -8.41 -11.79
C ARG A 39 -3.30 -7.28 -10.78
N LEU A 40 -2.60 -7.47 -9.66
CA LEU A 40 -2.37 -6.42 -8.66
C LEU A 40 -1.72 -5.19 -9.29
N LYS A 41 -0.67 -5.38 -10.10
CA LYS A 41 0.01 -4.28 -10.80
C LYS A 41 -0.94 -3.56 -11.76
N LYS A 42 -1.76 -4.28 -12.51
CA LYS A 42 -2.74 -3.70 -13.43
C LYS A 42 -3.75 -2.83 -12.67
N ASP A 43 -4.29 -3.35 -11.58
CA ASP A 43 -5.30 -2.66 -10.77
C ASP A 43 -4.69 -1.40 -10.11
N VAL A 44 -3.49 -1.50 -9.54
CA VAL A 44 -2.74 -0.36 -9.00
C VAL A 44 -2.46 0.70 -10.08
N LEU A 45 -1.97 0.31 -11.26
CA LEU A 45 -1.67 1.26 -12.34
C LEU A 45 -2.93 1.93 -12.91
N ASN A 46 -4.07 1.26 -12.88
CA ASN A 46 -5.34 1.84 -13.34
C ASN A 46 -5.84 2.92 -12.38
N GLU A 47 -5.71 2.71 -11.07
CA GLU A 47 -6.13 3.70 -10.08
C GLU A 47 -5.12 4.85 -9.94
N PHE A 48 -3.83 4.52 -9.96
CA PHE A 48 -2.75 5.50 -9.89
C PHE A 48 -2.18 5.76 -11.29
N TYR A 49 -2.99 6.32 -12.19
CA TYR A 49 -2.60 6.56 -13.60
C TYR A 49 -1.27 7.29 -13.77
N GLN A 50 -0.95 8.20 -12.85
CA GLN A 50 0.32 8.93 -12.79
C GLN A 50 1.55 8.00 -12.75
N LEU A 51 1.41 6.79 -12.20
CA LEU A 51 2.48 5.76 -12.21
C LEU A 51 2.83 5.28 -13.63
N LYS A 52 1.97 5.55 -14.64
CA LYS A 52 2.26 5.24 -16.05
C LYS A 52 3.14 6.32 -16.71
N GLU A 53 3.39 7.46 -16.05
CA GLU A 53 4.17 8.57 -16.60
C GLU A 53 5.68 8.30 -16.54
N LYS A 54 6.28 8.02 -17.70
CA LYS A 54 7.71 7.63 -17.82
C LYS A 54 8.72 8.66 -17.30
N ARG A 55 8.32 9.91 -17.11
CA ARG A 55 9.21 11.02 -16.68
C ARG A 55 9.14 11.31 -15.19
N LEU A 56 8.21 10.70 -14.46
CA LEU A 56 8.04 10.92 -13.03
C LEU A 56 8.70 9.79 -12.24
N LYS A 57 9.35 10.15 -11.13
CA LYS A 57 9.92 9.19 -10.17
C LYS A 57 8.95 8.98 -9.03
N PHE A 58 8.65 7.72 -8.72
CA PHE A 58 7.77 7.34 -7.62
C PHE A 58 8.54 6.50 -6.60
N SER A 59 8.15 6.61 -5.34
CA SER A 59 8.70 5.81 -4.24
C SER A 59 7.57 5.38 -3.32
N TYR A 60 7.72 4.26 -2.63
CA TYR A 60 6.76 3.77 -1.66
C TYR A 60 7.41 3.57 -0.30
N GLN A 61 6.60 3.55 0.75
CA GLN A 61 7.00 3.15 2.09
C GLN A 61 6.01 2.10 2.59
N MET A 62 6.54 1.09 3.25
CA MET A 62 5.76 0.02 3.88
C MET A 62 6.07 0.01 5.38
N ILE A 63 5.03 0.02 6.21
CA ILE A 63 5.14 0.03 7.66
C ILE A 63 4.28 -1.11 8.20
N TYR A 64 4.87 -1.95 9.04
CA TYR A 64 4.16 -3.02 9.73
C TYR A 64 3.86 -2.58 11.16
N TYR A 65 2.57 -2.54 11.51
CA TYR A 65 2.12 -2.31 12.88
C TYR A 65 1.81 -3.65 13.53
N ARG A 66 2.35 -3.88 14.74
CA ARG A 66 2.18 -5.16 15.45
C ARG A 66 0.91 -5.21 16.29
N VAL A 67 0.43 -4.04 16.72
CA VAL A 67 -0.74 -3.90 17.59
C VAL A 67 -1.66 -2.80 17.07
N TYR A 68 -2.94 -2.91 17.41
CA TYR A 68 -3.98 -2.01 16.91
C TYR A 68 -3.76 -0.56 17.36
N GLU A 69 -3.26 -0.37 18.59
CA GLU A 69 -3.03 0.93 19.20
C GLU A 69 -1.99 1.76 18.43
N ASP A 70 -0.95 1.11 17.91
CA ASP A 70 0.10 1.80 17.15
C ASP A 70 -0.41 2.23 15.76
N LEU A 71 -1.22 1.38 15.12
CA LEU A 71 -1.92 1.73 13.88
C LEU A 71 -2.88 2.90 14.12
N GLU A 72 -3.67 2.85 15.18
CA GLU A 72 -4.64 3.89 15.53
C GLU A 72 -3.94 5.23 15.78
N LYS A 73 -2.83 5.24 16.52
CA LYS A 73 -2.00 6.43 16.73
C LYS A 73 -1.46 6.99 15.41
N ALA A 74 -0.99 6.12 14.51
CA ALA A 74 -0.50 6.54 13.20
C ALA A 74 -1.60 7.20 12.36
N ILE A 75 -2.79 6.58 12.28
CA ILE A 75 -3.94 7.12 11.54
C ILE A 75 -4.41 8.46 12.13
N LYS A 76 -4.49 8.57 13.46
CA LYS A 76 -4.81 9.84 14.15
C LYS A 76 -3.78 10.93 13.82
N GLY A 77 -2.49 10.57 13.75
CA GLY A 77 -1.41 11.45 13.33
C GLY A 77 -1.57 11.95 11.90
N LEU A 78 -1.93 11.08 10.95
CA LEU A 78 -2.18 11.45 9.55
C LEU A 78 -3.34 12.43 9.43
N LYS A 79 -4.45 12.18 10.16
CA LYS A 79 -5.62 13.07 10.19
C LYS A 79 -5.25 14.47 10.66
N LYS A 80 -4.46 14.59 11.73
CA LYS A 80 -3.99 15.88 12.27
C LYS A 80 -3.09 16.64 11.29
N GLN A 81 -2.26 15.91 10.54
CA GLN A 81 -1.32 16.50 9.58
C GLN A 81 -1.93 16.72 8.19
N ASN A 82 -3.23 16.45 8.01
CA ASN A 82 -3.92 16.46 6.72
C ASN A 82 -3.15 15.67 5.63
N LYS A 83 -2.50 14.57 6.04
CA LYS A 83 -1.76 13.68 5.16
C LYS A 83 -2.69 12.64 4.54
N ALA A 84 -2.34 12.19 3.35
CA ALA A 84 -3.05 11.10 2.68
C ALA A 84 -3.05 9.81 3.51
N LEU A 85 -4.11 9.02 3.37
CA LEU A 85 -4.19 7.69 3.97
C LEU A 85 -3.31 6.69 3.21
N PRO A 86 -2.60 5.80 3.91
CA PRO A 86 -1.85 4.72 3.29
C PRO A 86 -2.82 3.64 2.75
N VAL A 87 -2.27 2.78 1.88
CA VAL A 87 -2.98 1.57 1.43
C VAL A 87 -3.04 0.57 2.60
N LEU A 88 -4.22 0.03 2.85
CA LEU A 88 -4.42 -1.09 3.77
C LEU A 88 -4.27 -2.40 3.00
N LEU A 89 -3.54 -3.35 3.59
CA LEU A 89 -3.34 -4.68 3.04
C LEU A 89 -3.63 -5.71 4.13
N TRP A 90 -4.54 -6.63 3.85
CA TRP A 90 -4.77 -7.80 4.69
C TRP A 90 -4.02 -8.99 4.10
N LEU A 91 -3.38 -9.75 4.97
CA LEU A 91 -2.72 -11.00 4.65
C LEU A 91 -3.46 -12.12 5.37
N TYR A 92 -3.97 -13.08 4.62
CA TYR A 92 -4.68 -14.23 5.16
C TYR A 92 -3.89 -15.50 4.89
N GLN A 93 -3.85 -16.38 5.89
CA GLN A 93 -3.42 -17.76 5.70
C GLN A 93 -4.64 -18.57 5.25
N GLU A 94 -4.56 -19.19 4.07
CA GLU A 94 -5.60 -20.13 3.63
C GLU A 94 -5.45 -21.46 4.38
N PRO A 95 -6.56 -22.15 4.70
CA PRO A 95 -6.50 -23.49 5.29
C PRO A 95 -5.73 -24.45 4.37
N SER A 96 -4.81 -25.23 4.93
CA SER A 96 -4.24 -26.38 4.22
C SER A 96 -5.35 -27.40 3.99
N ILE A 97 -5.59 -27.75 2.72
CA ILE A 97 -6.46 -28.88 2.33
C ILE A 97 -5.72 -30.18 2.61
#